data_AF-A0A419A753-F1
#
_entry.id   AF-A0A419A753-F1
#
_cell.length_a   1.000
_cell.length_b   1.000
_cell.length_c   1.000
_cell.angle_alpha   90.00
_cell.angle_beta   90.00
_cell.angle_gamma   90.00
#
_symmetry.space_group_name_H-M   'P 1'
#
loop_
_entity.id
_entity.type
_entity.pdbx_description
1 polymer ?
#
loop_
_entity_poly.entity_id
_entity_poly.type
_entity_poly.pdbx_seq_one_letter_code
_entity_poly.pdbx_strand_id
1 'polypeptide(L)'
;MTMALDATYDHLLRLLANRGLAWLRDQIQSLPARLSPADPALPPLAMAARLAPVLSGLRGTPSPLEDIVGQRLDAALARRVAGLAWRDETDAERLAPLLAGCRAAAGGEPLWQLARQQLAAHPPRDLAERLELADPPDPALIAEIEELLSRPLPNSDLTDSQIDLFYRTLTRLYCFGARRPRFISARIFGKAFENCLHISEWARTNKSLTAIAQMVTCLRLIDPDHDVSELLAEVIPCQRPDGSFPARCGWSDRPQDFETGAAPTLAVVAALHLVTWRRWHSALPAPASTQPLHACRDQIAARVVERRAEAEAFPRSDRLIAAASISRATGRNGFALLGLQGHAPGRADMRLLALRLSGFPEAIRHARRTLSLGAPLQDLLSLAPRPEDCPRLPAALRWLQQPQVPQAGDLPGDLLRQWDRAAAGRDETGFLRHCELALQHRPARPTARIRAMASYLAQRELRAFLARPRAPLPELLHRLDRLSLLAPLFEPEARLAAAA
;
A
#
# COMPACT_ATOMS: atom_id res chain seq x y z
N MET A 1 -27.31 32.18 4.90
CA MET A 1 -26.54 33.42 5.09
C MET A 1 -25.12 33.01 5.43
N THR A 2 -24.21 33.15 4.48
CA THR A 2 -22.78 32.89 4.66
C THR A 2 -22.21 33.96 5.58
N MET A 3 -21.89 33.62 6.83
CA MET A 3 -20.93 34.43 7.58
C MET A 3 -19.58 34.26 6.87
N ALA A 4 -19.26 35.24 6.01
CA ALA A 4 -17.89 35.55 5.71
C ALA A 4 -17.23 35.80 7.06
N LEU A 5 -16.27 34.95 7.45
CA LEU A 5 -15.41 35.25 8.58
C LEU A 5 -14.80 36.63 8.27
N ASP A 6 -14.85 37.54 9.24
CA ASP A 6 -14.22 38.85 9.10
C ASP A 6 -12.79 38.65 8.58
N ALA A 7 -12.37 39.41 7.56
CA ALA A 7 -11.04 39.29 6.97
C ALA A 7 -9.93 39.36 8.04
N THR A 8 -10.18 40.08 9.12
CA THR A 8 -9.31 40.17 10.30
C THR A 8 -9.23 38.84 11.06
N TYR A 9 -10.36 38.16 11.25
CA TYR A 9 -10.43 36.86 11.90
C TYR A 9 -9.76 35.78 11.06
N ASP A 10 -10.03 35.75 9.74
CA ASP A 10 -9.34 34.86 8.80
C ASP A 10 -7.82 35.07 8.82
N HIS A 11 -7.37 36.32 8.89
CA HIS A 11 -5.95 36.64 9.01
C HIS A 11 -5.34 36.11 10.31
N LEU A 12 -6.03 36.26 11.44
CA LEU A 12 -5.62 35.70 12.73
C LEU A 12 -5.47 34.17 12.67
N LEU A 13 -6.48 33.47 12.15
CA LEU A 13 -6.43 32.00 12.05
C LEU A 13 -5.26 31.52 11.20
N ARG A 14 -4.97 32.21 10.08
CA ARG A 14 -3.80 31.92 9.22
C ARG A 14 -2.49 32.18 9.94
N LEU A 15 -2.39 33.27 10.71
CA LEU A 15 -1.21 33.59 11.51
C LEU A 15 -0.91 32.49 12.54
N LEU A 16 -1.93 32.06 13.29
CA LEU A 16 -1.82 30.99 14.29
C LEU A 16 -1.40 29.66 13.65
N ALA A 17 -2.02 29.30 12.52
CA ALA A 17 -1.67 28.11 11.77
C ALA A 17 -0.22 28.13 11.27
N ASN A 18 0.24 29.28 10.76
CA ASN A 18 1.62 29.45 10.30
C ASN A 18 2.64 29.36 11.44
N ARG A 19 2.32 29.88 12.64
CA ARG A 19 3.18 29.72 13.82
C ARG A 19 3.28 28.25 14.26
N GLY A 20 2.17 27.51 14.24
CA GLY A 20 2.18 26.07 14.49
C GLY A 20 3.00 25.29 13.46
N LEU A 21 2.89 25.65 12.17
CA LEU A 21 3.70 25.07 11.10
C LEU A 21 5.20 25.42 11.24
N ALA A 22 5.53 26.63 11.67
CA ALA A 22 6.91 27.04 11.91
C ALA A 22 7.52 26.23 13.07
N TRP A 23 6.78 26.05 14.17
CA TRP A 23 7.20 25.18 15.26
C TRP A 23 7.43 23.74 14.78
N LEU A 24 6.47 23.15 14.04
CA LEU A 24 6.60 21.79 13.49
C LEU A 24 7.83 21.65 12.58
N ARG A 25 8.08 22.65 11.73
CA ARG A 25 9.27 22.69 10.88
C ARG A 25 10.54 22.61 11.73
N ASP A 26 10.66 23.49 12.72
CA ASP A 26 11.89 23.62 13.50
C ASP A 26 12.15 22.33 14.30
N GLN A 27 11.09 21.70 14.83
CA GLN A 27 11.16 20.40 15.49
C GLN A 27 11.57 19.26 14.54
N ILE A 28 10.98 19.18 13.34
CA ILE A 28 11.32 18.11 12.38
C ILE A 28 12.72 18.30 11.81
N GLN A 29 13.16 19.54 11.61
CA GLN A 29 14.51 19.85 11.14
C GLN A 29 15.59 19.52 12.18
N SER A 30 15.28 19.60 13.47
CA SER A 30 16.21 19.21 14.53
C SER A 30 16.38 17.68 14.65
N LEU A 31 15.46 16.89 14.08
CA LEU A 31 15.57 15.43 14.07
C LEU A 31 16.81 14.96 13.29
N PRO A 32 17.44 13.84 13.70
CA PRO A 32 18.52 13.21 12.96
C PRO A 32 18.15 12.98 11.49
N ALA A 33 19.11 13.22 10.59
CA ALA A 33 18.91 13.00 9.15
C ALA A 33 18.56 11.54 8.80
N ARG A 34 18.97 10.58 9.64
CA ARG A 34 18.65 9.15 9.47
C ARG A 34 18.00 8.62 10.75
N LEU A 35 16.67 8.57 10.73
CA LEU A 35 15.91 7.99 11.84
C LEU A 35 15.94 6.46 11.80
N SER A 36 15.94 5.86 12.99
CA SER A 36 15.72 4.43 13.17
C SER A 36 14.22 4.13 13.24
N PRO A 37 13.73 2.95 12.80
CA PRO A 37 12.34 2.54 13.03
C PRO A 37 11.92 2.48 14.51
N ALA A 38 12.89 2.42 15.42
CA ALA A 38 12.67 2.42 16.87
C ALA A 38 12.72 3.82 17.50
N ASP A 39 12.98 4.87 16.72
CA ASP A 39 13.13 6.24 17.21
C ASP A 39 11.79 6.77 17.76
N PRO A 40 11.76 7.37 18.98
CA PRO A 40 10.53 7.86 19.58
C PRO A 40 9.91 9.05 18.83
N ALA A 41 10.66 9.77 18.01
CA ALA A 41 10.13 10.83 17.15
C ALA A 41 9.43 10.30 15.88
N LEU A 42 9.53 9.00 15.59
CA LEU A 42 8.98 8.44 14.36
C LEU A 42 7.43 8.43 14.31
N PRO A 43 6.70 8.04 15.37
CA PRO A 43 5.24 8.15 15.39
C PRO A 43 4.69 9.57 15.13
N PRO A 44 5.14 10.64 15.83
CA PRO A 44 4.66 12.00 15.54
C PRO A 44 5.07 12.47 14.14
N LEU A 45 6.24 12.06 13.63
CA LEU A 45 6.64 12.34 12.25
C LEU A 45 5.74 11.64 11.22
N ALA A 46 5.35 10.38 11.46
CA ALA A 46 4.42 9.65 10.61
C ALA A 46 3.04 10.31 10.58
N MET A 47 2.57 10.84 11.72
CA MET A 47 1.33 11.63 11.79
C MET A 47 1.44 12.95 11.02
N ALA A 48 2.56 13.67 11.13
CA ALA A 48 2.83 14.87 10.32
C ALA A 48 2.79 14.54 8.81
N ALA A 49 3.38 13.40 8.41
CA ALA A 49 3.39 12.93 7.02
C ALA A 49 2.01 12.60 6.48
N ARG A 50 1.11 12.10 7.34
CA ARG A 50 -0.29 11.82 6.97
C ARG A 50 -1.08 13.10 6.74
N LEU A 51 -0.80 14.16 7.52
CA LEU A 51 -1.50 15.43 7.44
C LEU A 51 -0.91 16.40 6.41
N ALA A 52 0.38 16.33 6.11
CA ALA A 52 1.03 17.26 5.18
C ALA A 52 0.34 17.35 3.80
N PRO A 53 0.01 16.23 3.11
CA PRO A 53 -0.71 16.28 1.84
C PRO A 53 -2.13 16.85 1.97
N VAL A 54 -2.74 16.75 3.16
CA VAL A 54 -4.07 17.34 3.43
C VAL A 54 -3.99 18.85 3.45
N LEU A 55 -2.98 19.41 4.12
CA LEU A 55 -2.75 20.84 4.16
C LEU A 55 -2.48 21.38 2.75
N SER A 56 -1.68 20.68 1.94
CA SER A 56 -1.45 21.00 0.53
C SER A 56 -2.75 20.94 -0.28
N GLY A 57 -3.53 19.88 -0.06
CA GLY A 57 -4.82 19.63 -0.69
C GLY A 57 -5.83 20.76 -0.47
N LEU A 58 -5.98 21.19 0.78
CA LEU A 58 -6.82 22.32 1.18
C LEU A 58 -6.29 23.65 0.64
N ARG A 59 -4.97 23.85 0.61
CA ARG A 59 -4.36 25.09 0.10
C ARG A 59 -4.40 25.22 -1.43
N GLY A 60 -4.47 24.11 -2.15
CA GLY A 60 -4.26 24.07 -3.61
C GLY A 60 -2.80 24.30 -4.02
N THR A 61 -1.89 24.38 -3.05
CA THR A 61 -0.45 24.62 -3.23
C THR A 61 0.32 23.81 -2.18
N PRO A 62 1.57 23.37 -2.47
CA PRO A 62 2.35 22.60 -1.51
C PRO A 62 2.47 23.29 -0.15
N SER A 63 2.15 22.55 0.91
CA SER A 63 2.38 22.96 2.29
C SER A 63 3.86 22.81 2.62
N PRO A 64 4.48 23.77 3.35
CA PRO A 64 5.86 23.62 3.82
C PRO A 64 6.10 22.32 4.57
N LEU A 65 5.09 21.81 5.29
CA LEU A 65 5.19 20.58 6.06
C LEU A 65 5.49 19.36 5.17
N GLU A 66 5.00 19.34 3.93
CA GLU A 66 5.21 18.21 3.01
C GLU A 66 6.69 18.08 2.62
N ASP A 67 7.33 19.20 2.28
CA ASP A 67 8.76 19.23 1.95
C ASP A 67 9.63 18.83 3.14
N ILE A 68 9.33 19.36 4.33
CA ILE A 68 10.14 19.14 5.53
C ILE A 68 10.01 17.70 6.02
N VAL A 69 8.80 17.14 6.01
CA VAL A 69 8.59 15.73 6.37
C VAL A 69 9.27 14.81 5.37
N GLY A 70 9.19 15.12 4.07
CA GLY A 70 9.85 14.34 3.02
C GLY A 70 11.38 14.26 3.18
N GLN A 71 12.00 15.26 3.82
CA GLN A 71 13.45 15.24 4.13
C GLN A 71 13.83 14.27 5.26
N ARG A 72 12.88 13.82 6.10
CA ARG A 72 13.13 12.91 7.22
C ARG A 72 12.49 11.52 7.01
N LEU A 73 11.35 11.46 6.33
CA LEU A 73 10.70 10.22 5.89
C LEU A 73 11.05 9.91 4.44
N ASP A 74 12.28 9.45 4.21
CA ASP A 74 12.73 9.04 2.89
C ASP A 74 12.34 7.58 2.54
N ALA A 75 12.54 7.21 1.26
CA ALA A 75 12.31 5.84 0.80
C ALA A 75 13.19 4.80 1.54
N ALA A 76 14.35 5.19 2.07
CA ALA A 76 15.22 4.28 2.81
C ALA A 76 14.66 3.95 4.20
N LEU A 77 14.10 4.93 4.91
CA LEU A 77 13.37 4.73 6.16
C LEU A 77 12.11 3.92 5.93
N ALA A 78 11.34 4.23 4.88
CA ALA A 78 10.17 3.45 4.52
C ALA A 78 10.48 1.96 4.29
N ARG A 79 11.60 1.64 3.61
CA ARG A 79 12.10 0.26 3.48
C ARG A 79 12.48 -0.37 4.81
N ARG A 80 13.09 0.39 5.74
CA ARG A 80 13.42 -0.11 7.09
C ARG A 80 12.16 -0.37 7.93
N VAL A 81 11.13 0.46 7.80
CA VAL A 81 9.82 0.27 8.44
C VAL A 81 9.11 -0.94 7.85
N ALA A 82 9.03 -1.06 6.51
CA ALA A 82 8.55 -2.28 5.84
C ALA A 82 9.38 -3.52 6.23
N GLY A 83 10.65 -3.28 6.54
CA GLY A 83 11.59 -4.16 7.22
C GLY A 83 11.01 -4.97 8.38
N LEU A 84 10.21 -4.30 9.22
CA LEU A 84 9.66 -4.82 10.46
C LEU A 84 8.51 -5.80 10.22
N ALA A 85 7.65 -5.55 9.22
CA ALA A 85 6.54 -6.43 8.86
C ALA A 85 7.01 -7.86 8.54
N TRP A 86 8.21 -7.97 7.97
CA TRP A 86 8.82 -9.24 7.58
C TRP A 86 9.23 -10.15 8.74
N ARG A 87 9.68 -9.57 9.86
CA ARG A 87 10.38 -10.34 10.91
C ARG A 87 9.42 -11.10 11.84
N ASP A 88 8.12 -11.11 11.54
CA ASP A 88 7.05 -11.63 12.42
C ASP A 88 7.08 -11.01 13.85
N GLU A 89 7.80 -9.90 14.06
CA GLU A 89 7.81 -9.09 15.28
C GLU A 89 6.57 -8.15 15.34
N THR A 90 5.49 -8.53 14.66
CA THR A 90 4.43 -7.63 14.21
C THR A 90 3.43 -7.30 15.30
N ASP A 91 3.75 -6.29 16.09
CA ASP A 91 2.72 -5.40 16.62
C ASP A 91 2.12 -4.59 15.45
N ALA A 92 1.02 -5.10 14.89
CA ALA A 92 0.30 -4.45 13.80
C ALA A 92 -0.18 -3.05 14.18
N GLU A 93 -0.51 -2.81 15.46
CA GLU A 93 -0.95 -1.51 15.96
C GLU A 93 0.17 -0.48 15.86
N ARG A 94 1.41 -0.89 16.15
CA ARG A 94 2.58 -0.02 16.01
C ARG A 94 2.96 0.21 14.56
N LEU A 95 2.89 -0.81 13.71
CA LEU A 95 3.44 -0.74 12.35
C LEU A 95 2.51 -0.02 11.36
N ALA A 96 1.20 -0.22 11.45
CA ALA A 96 0.22 0.37 10.53
C ALA A 96 0.35 1.91 10.41
N PRO A 97 0.36 2.69 11.51
CA PRO A 97 0.47 4.15 11.40
C PRO A 97 1.79 4.62 10.79
N LEU A 98 2.89 3.88 11.02
CA LEU A 98 4.20 4.18 10.44
C LEU A 98 4.23 3.96 8.92
N LEU A 99 3.67 2.83 8.46
CA LEU A 99 3.55 2.56 7.04
C LEU A 99 2.64 3.58 6.35
N ALA A 100 1.52 3.96 6.99
CA ALA A 100 0.64 5.01 6.49
C ALA A 100 1.37 6.35 6.31
N GLY A 101 2.21 6.74 7.28
CA GLY A 101 3.05 7.94 7.18
C GLY A 101 4.08 7.90 6.05
N CYS A 102 4.59 6.70 5.71
CA CYS A 102 5.56 6.53 4.63
C CYS A 102 4.95 6.58 3.21
N ARG A 103 3.61 6.67 3.07
CA ARG A 103 2.91 6.55 1.78
C ARG A 103 3.42 7.53 0.71
N ALA A 104 3.65 8.79 1.07
CA ALA A 104 4.09 9.81 0.11
C ALA A 104 5.48 9.48 -0.47
N ALA A 105 6.42 9.06 0.38
CA ALA A 105 7.79 8.74 -0.04
C ALA A 105 7.94 7.34 -0.66
N ALA A 106 7.03 6.42 -0.36
CA ALA A 106 7.18 4.99 -0.68
C ALA A 106 6.01 4.38 -1.46
N GLY A 107 5.08 5.19 -1.97
CA GLY A 107 3.90 4.70 -2.69
C GLY A 107 4.23 3.84 -3.91
N GLY A 108 5.41 4.00 -4.51
CA GLY A 108 5.95 3.16 -5.59
C GLY A 108 6.96 2.10 -5.14
N GLU A 109 7.23 1.96 -3.84
CA GLU A 109 8.28 1.09 -3.30
C GLU A 109 7.72 -0.34 -3.05
N PRO A 110 8.26 -1.38 -3.72
CA PRO A 110 7.75 -2.75 -3.63
C PRO A 110 7.66 -3.35 -2.21
N LEU A 111 8.66 -3.15 -1.36
CA LEU A 111 8.68 -3.69 -0.01
C LEU A 111 7.62 -3.01 0.85
N TRP A 112 7.44 -1.69 0.71
CA TRP A 112 6.37 -0.97 1.39
C TRP A 112 4.98 -1.49 0.97
N GLN A 113 4.75 -1.69 -0.34
CA GLN A 113 3.47 -2.21 -0.82
C GLN A 113 3.20 -3.64 -0.33
N LEU A 114 4.20 -4.51 -0.29
CA LEU A 114 4.07 -5.87 0.27
C LEU A 114 3.81 -5.86 1.78
N ALA A 115 4.49 -4.99 2.54
CA ALA A 115 4.26 -4.84 3.97
C ALA A 115 2.82 -4.37 4.25
N ARG A 116 2.31 -3.42 3.46
CA ARG A 116 0.91 -2.98 3.52
C ARG A 116 -0.06 -4.14 3.25
N GLN A 117 0.19 -4.95 2.24
CA GLN A 117 -0.65 -6.12 1.92
C GLN A 117 -0.60 -7.19 3.02
N GLN A 118 0.56 -7.39 3.64
CA GLN A 118 0.70 -8.30 4.76
C GLN A 118 -0.12 -7.83 5.98
N LEU A 119 -0.07 -6.54 6.31
CA LEU A 119 -0.93 -5.97 7.36
C LEU A 119 -2.41 -6.04 6.98
N ALA A 120 -2.77 -5.84 5.72
CA ALA A 120 -4.17 -5.98 5.30
C ALA A 120 -4.71 -7.42 5.49
N ALA A 121 -3.85 -8.44 5.44
CA ALA A 121 -4.21 -9.83 5.73
C ALA A 121 -4.35 -10.12 7.24
N HIS A 122 -3.67 -9.34 8.07
CA HIS A 122 -3.71 -9.40 9.53
C HIS A 122 -3.97 -7.99 10.09
N PRO A 123 -5.18 -7.45 9.86
CA PRO A 123 -5.45 -6.04 10.13
C PRO A 123 -5.28 -5.70 11.62
N PRO A 124 -4.84 -4.46 11.93
CA PRO A 124 -4.89 -3.95 13.30
C PRO A 124 -6.34 -3.86 13.78
N ARG A 125 -6.54 -3.75 15.09
CA ARG A 125 -7.86 -3.54 15.70
C ARG A 125 -8.39 -2.13 15.39
N ASP A 126 -7.51 -1.15 15.30
CA ASP A 126 -7.85 0.24 15.01
C ASP A 126 -8.56 0.40 13.64
N LEU A 127 -9.81 0.86 13.66
CA LEU A 127 -10.65 1.03 12.48
C LEU A 127 -10.09 2.04 11.48
N ALA A 128 -9.44 3.11 11.95
CA ALA A 128 -8.87 4.12 11.07
C ALA A 128 -7.67 3.56 10.30
N GLU A 129 -6.86 2.71 10.95
CA GLU A 129 -5.73 2.04 10.31
C GLU A 129 -6.20 0.94 9.35
N ARG A 130 -7.24 0.17 9.71
CA ARG A 130 -7.91 -0.78 8.78
C ARG A 130 -8.39 -0.09 7.51
N LEU A 131 -9.02 1.08 7.65
CA LEU A 131 -9.53 1.87 6.55
C LEU A 131 -8.40 2.41 5.64
N GLU A 132 -7.25 2.76 6.20
CA GLU A 132 -6.09 3.19 5.41
C GLU A 132 -5.43 2.03 4.64
N LEU A 133 -5.44 0.83 5.22
CA LEU A 133 -4.92 -0.37 4.57
C LEU A 133 -5.82 -0.84 3.42
N ALA A 134 -7.14 -0.70 3.56
CA ALA A 134 -8.12 -1.19 2.59
C ALA A 134 -8.29 -0.25 1.38
N ASP A 135 -8.14 -0.76 0.16
CA ASP A 135 -8.38 0.01 -1.07
C ASP A 135 -8.92 -0.90 -2.20
N PRO A 136 -10.24 -0.88 -2.48
CA PRO A 136 -11.31 -0.20 -1.74
C PRO A 136 -11.67 -0.89 -0.41
N PRO A 137 -12.30 -0.18 0.55
CA PRO A 137 -12.82 -0.80 1.77
C PRO A 137 -13.97 -1.76 1.47
N ASP A 138 -14.01 -2.90 2.17
CA ASP A 138 -15.09 -3.87 2.04
C ASP A 138 -16.38 -3.40 2.75
N PRO A 139 -17.56 -3.92 2.37
CA PRO A 139 -18.83 -3.51 2.98
C PRO A 139 -18.94 -3.79 4.49
N ALA A 140 -18.23 -4.81 5.00
CA ALA A 140 -18.29 -5.16 6.42
C ALA A 140 -17.55 -4.13 7.29
N LEU A 141 -16.36 -3.71 6.84
CA LEU A 141 -15.61 -2.62 7.46
C LEU A 141 -16.40 -1.31 7.44
N ILE A 142 -17.11 -1.02 6.35
CA ILE A 142 -17.99 0.16 6.29
C ILE A 142 -19.12 0.06 7.32
N ALA A 143 -19.75 -1.10 7.49
CA ALA A 143 -20.79 -1.30 8.50
C ALA A 143 -20.25 -1.10 9.94
N GLU A 144 -19.06 -1.63 10.26
CA GLU A 144 -18.41 -1.39 11.57
C GLU A 144 -18.12 0.10 11.81
N ILE A 145 -17.66 0.82 10.77
CA ILE A 145 -17.42 2.26 10.84
C ILE A 145 -18.74 3.02 11.06
N GLU A 146 -19.81 2.65 10.37
CA GLU A 146 -21.13 3.26 10.56
C GLU A 146 -21.65 3.05 11.97
N GLU A 147 -21.44 1.88 12.56
CA GLU A 147 -21.78 1.61 13.96
C GLU A 147 -20.99 2.52 14.90
N LEU A 148 -19.66 2.61 14.75
CA LEU A 148 -18.82 3.51 15.54
C LEU A 148 -19.31 4.97 15.46
N LEU A 149 -19.59 5.45 14.24
CA LEU A 149 -19.96 6.85 14.01
C LEU A 149 -21.37 7.19 14.50
N SER A 150 -22.27 6.21 14.55
CA SER A 150 -23.69 6.42 14.85
C SER A 150 -24.14 5.97 16.24
N ARG A 151 -23.29 5.24 16.96
CA ARG A 151 -23.55 4.82 18.33
C ARG A 151 -23.63 6.06 19.25
N PRO A 152 -24.68 6.22 20.06
CA PRO A 152 -24.71 7.23 21.10
C PRO A 152 -23.60 6.98 22.12
N LEU A 153 -22.83 8.03 22.44
CA LEU A 153 -21.70 7.96 23.37
C LEU A 153 -22.08 8.66 24.67
N PRO A 154 -22.29 7.95 25.80
CA PRO A 154 -22.51 8.61 27.08
C PRO A 154 -21.19 9.21 27.60
N ASN A 155 -21.28 10.28 28.39
CA ASN A 155 -20.11 10.97 28.95
C ASN A 155 -19.15 10.05 29.74
N SER A 156 -19.67 8.98 30.36
CA SER A 156 -18.88 7.98 31.10
C SER A 156 -17.90 7.20 30.21
N ASP A 157 -18.24 7.11 28.92
CA ASP A 157 -17.54 6.30 27.94
C ASP A 157 -16.65 7.16 27.04
N LEU A 158 -16.50 8.47 27.32
CA LEU A 158 -15.66 9.37 26.54
C LEU A 158 -14.26 9.47 27.14
N THR A 159 -13.27 9.12 26.33
CA THR A 159 -11.84 9.31 26.60
C THR A 159 -11.15 9.93 25.39
N ASP A 160 -10.01 10.60 25.60
CA ASP A 160 -9.24 11.20 24.50
C ASP A 160 -8.87 10.17 23.41
N SER A 161 -8.62 8.91 23.79
CA SER A 161 -8.30 7.84 22.82
C SER A 161 -9.48 7.45 21.94
N GLN A 162 -10.70 7.41 22.49
CA GLN A 162 -11.90 7.13 21.69
C GLN A 162 -12.24 8.30 20.77
N ILE A 163 -12.04 9.53 21.23
CA ILE A 163 -12.25 10.72 20.42
C ILE A 163 -11.23 10.77 19.28
N ASP A 164 -9.97 10.45 19.54
CA ASP A 164 -8.94 10.34 18.52
C ASP A 164 -9.27 9.26 17.48
N LEU A 165 -9.75 8.08 17.90
CA LEU A 165 -10.20 7.02 16.99
C LEU A 165 -11.38 7.51 16.13
N PHE A 166 -12.38 8.16 16.73
CA PHE A 166 -13.53 8.73 16.02
C PHE A 166 -13.07 9.75 14.97
N TYR A 167 -12.19 10.67 15.36
CA TYR A 167 -11.60 11.69 14.49
C TYR A 167 -10.82 11.06 13.33
N ARG A 168 -9.88 10.15 13.61
CA ARG A 168 -9.07 9.49 12.58
C ARG A 168 -9.94 8.68 11.63
N THR A 169 -10.97 8.00 12.13
CA THR A 169 -11.89 7.20 11.29
C THR A 169 -12.71 8.11 10.36
N LEU A 170 -13.35 9.15 10.89
CA LEU A 170 -14.18 10.07 10.11
C LEU A 170 -13.34 10.81 9.06
N THR A 171 -12.19 11.35 9.45
CA THR A 171 -11.31 12.09 8.53
C THR A 171 -10.82 11.20 7.39
N ARG A 172 -10.41 9.96 7.67
CA ARG A 172 -10.02 8.98 6.65
C ARG A 172 -11.15 8.62 5.71
N LEU A 173 -12.36 8.45 6.24
CA LEU A 173 -13.55 8.12 5.45
C LEU A 173 -13.89 9.22 4.43
N TYR A 174 -13.76 10.49 4.82
CA TYR A 174 -13.87 11.65 3.93
C TYR A 174 -12.63 11.88 3.04
N CYS A 175 -11.59 11.04 3.13
CA CYS A 175 -10.26 11.33 2.58
C CYS A 175 -9.82 12.77 2.86
N PHE A 176 -10.02 13.22 4.10
CA PHE A 176 -9.73 14.57 4.58
C PHE A 176 -10.42 15.69 3.79
N GLY A 177 -11.63 15.44 3.32
CA GLY A 177 -12.44 16.42 2.57
C GLY A 177 -12.24 16.35 1.06
N ALA A 178 -11.34 15.49 0.57
CA ALA A 178 -11.15 15.27 -0.86
C ALA A 178 -12.38 14.59 -1.52
N ARG A 179 -13.15 13.80 -0.76
CA ARG A 179 -14.39 13.18 -1.25
C ARG A 179 -15.44 13.06 -0.15
N ARG A 180 -16.72 13.07 -0.54
CA ARG A 180 -17.81 12.69 0.37
C ARG A 180 -17.92 11.16 0.42
N PRO A 181 -18.01 10.55 1.61
CA PRO A 181 -18.13 9.10 1.70
C PRO A 181 -19.51 8.60 1.27
N ARG A 182 -19.55 7.32 0.86
CA ARG A 182 -20.78 6.60 0.57
C ARG A 182 -21.12 5.71 1.75
N PHE A 183 -22.13 6.11 2.52
CA PHE A 183 -22.72 5.30 3.58
C PHE A 183 -23.86 4.44 3.02
N ILE A 184 -24.19 3.36 3.73
CA ILE A 184 -25.36 2.52 3.53
C ILE A 184 -26.63 3.34 3.81
N SER A 185 -26.59 4.25 4.81
CA SER A 185 -27.69 5.14 5.16
C SER A 185 -27.27 6.61 5.24
N ALA A 186 -28.07 7.50 4.63
CA ALA A 186 -27.87 8.95 4.75
C ALA A 186 -28.06 9.48 6.19
N ARG A 187 -28.76 8.75 7.06
CA ARG A 187 -28.95 9.14 8.47
C ARG A 187 -27.65 9.15 9.27
N ILE A 188 -26.62 8.44 8.81
CA ILE A 188 -25.31 8.38 9.47
C ILE A 188 -24.67 9.75 9.55
N PHE A 189 -24.84 10.61 8.53
CA PHE A 189 -24.32 11.98 8.57
C PHE A 189 -24.88 12.78 9.76
N GLY A 190 -26.20 12.70 9.98
CA GLY A 190 -26.85 13.40 11.09
C GLY A 190 -26.40 12.89 12.46
N LYS A 191 -26.35 11.55 12.64
CA LYS A 191 -25.91 10.95 13.90
C LYS A 191 -24.44 11.22 14.22
N ALA A 192 -23.56 11.13 13.21
CA ALA A 192 -22.15 11.47 13.38
C ALA A 192 -21.97 12.94 13.75
N PHE A 193 -22.78 13.83 13.18
CA PHE A 193 -22.78 15.25 13.50
C PHE A 193 -23.25 15.52 14.93
N GLU A 194 -24.36 14.91 15.36
CA GLU A 194 -24.85 14.98 16.75
C GLU A 194 -23.79 14.49 17.75
N ASN A 195 -23.10 13.39 17.43
CA ASN A 195 -21.99 12.89 18.22
C ASN A 195 -20.82 13.88 18.27
N CYS A 196 -20.47 14.56 17.17
CA CYS A 196 -19.43 15.59 17.17
C CYS A 196 -19.78 16.76 18.10
N LEU A 197 -21.04 17.22 18.09
CA LEU A 197 -21.52 18.27 18.99
C LEU A 197 -21.42 17.81 20.45
N HIS A 198 -21.87 16.61 20.76
CA HIS A 198 -21.79 16.05 22.12
C HIS A 198 -20.35 15.95 22.62
N ILE A 199 -19.45 15.41 21.79
CA ILE A 199 -18.01 15.31 22.12
C ILE A 199 -17.39 16.70 22.31
N SER A 200 -17.78 17.69 21.50
CA SER A 200 -17.25 19.05 21.62
C SER A 200 -17.59 19.69 22.97
N GLU A 201 -18.80 19.45 23.50
CA GLU A 201 -19.20 19.97 24.82
C GLU A 201 -18.46 19.26 25.96
N TRP A 202 -18.29 17.94 25.85
CA TRP A 202 -17.43 17.18 26.77
C TRP A 202 -15.99 17.71 26.75
N ALA A 203 -15.43 17.98 25.57
CA ALA A 203 -14.06 18.43 25.40
C ALA A 203 -13.83 19.81 26.04
N ARG A 204 -14.80 20.73 25.90
CA ARG A 204 -14.79 22.04 26.58
C ARG A 204 -14.82 21.89 28.09
N THR A 205 -15.75 21.08 28.61
CA THR A 205 -15.89 20.82 30.05
C THR A 205 -14.59 20.25 30.65
N ASN A 206 -13.93 19.32 29.94
CA ASN A 206 -12.70 18.68 30.38
C ASN A 206 -11.42 19.46 30.03
N LYS A 207 -11.56 20.59 29.32
CA LYS A 207 -10.45 21.41 28.81
C LYS A 207 -9.48 20.59 27.93
N SER A 208 -9.98 19.70 27.09
CA SER A 208 -9.17 18.93 26.13
C SER A 208 -9.07 19.70 24.82
N LEU A 209 -7.94 20.40 24.61
CA LEU A 209 -7.73 21.25 23.43
C LEU A 209 -7.62 20.41 22.15
N THR A 210 -6.95 19.26 22.24
CA THR A 210 -6.83 18.31 21.12
C THR A 210 -8.20 17.87 20.64
N ALA A 211 -9.08 17.46 21.57
CA ALA A 211 -10.43 17.00 21.24
C ALA A 211 -11.29 18.13 20.65
N ILE A 212 -11.18 19.36 21.16
CA ILE A 212 -11.85 20.53 20.56
C ILE A 212 -11.43 20.71 19.10
N ALA A 213 -10.12 20.71 18.81
CA ALA A 213 -9.62 20.88 17.45
C ALA A 213 -10.03 19.73 16.50
N GLN A 214 -10.00 18.49 17.01
CA GLN A 214 -10.49 17.32 16.28
C GLN A 214 -11.98 17.47 15.93
N MET A 215 -12.82 17.92 16.84
CA MET A 215 -14.25 18.13 16.58
C MET A 215 -14.52 19.29 15.64
N VAL A 216 -13.78 20.40 15.72
CA VAL A 216 -13.83 21.47 14.71
C VAL A 216 -13.58 20.89 13.32
N THR A 217 -12.58 20.02 13.18
CA THR A 217 -12.28 19.37 11.91
C THR A 217 -13.42 18.47 11.45
N CYS A 218 -13.93 17.59 12.33
CA CYS A 218 -15.03 16.67 12.02
C CYS A 218 -16.31 17.39 11.60
N LEU A 219 -16.73 18.40 12.36
CA LEU A 219 -17.92 19.20 12.08
C LEU A 219 -17.83 19.85 10.70
N ARG A 220 -16.69 20.47 10.38
CA ARG A 220 -16.44 21.13 9.09
C ARG A 220 -16.29 20.16 7.92
N LEU A 221 -15.93 18.90 8.17
CA LEU A 221 -15.93 17.85 7.15
C LEU A 221 -17.36 17.38 6.81
N ILE A 222 -18.22 17.24 7.82
CA ILE A 222 -19.61 16.81 7.63
C ILE A 222 -20.46 17.95 7.04
N ASP A 223 -20.33 19.15 7.62
CA ASP A 223 -21.01 20.36 7.20
C ASP A 223 -19.98 21.50 7.01
N PRO A 224 -19.55 21.75 5.75
CA PRO A 224 -18.62 22.82 5.41
C PRO A 224 -19.13 24.23 5.66
N ASP A 225 -20.35 24.44 6.15
CA ASP A 225 -20.88 25.75 6.51
C ASP A 225 -21.18 25.88 8.02
N HIS A 226 -20.96 24.82 8.81
CA HIS A 226 -21.17 24.88 10.25
C HIS A 226 -20.26 25.94 10.91
N ASP A 227 -20.86 26.72 11.82
CA ASP A 227 -20.16 27.73 12.60
C ASP A 227 -19.43 27.09 13.79
N VAL A 228 -18.12 27.27 13.82
CA VAL A 228 -17.21 26.72 14.83
C VAL A 228 -16.51 27.84 15.62
N SER A 229 -16.97 29.09 15.49
CA SER A 229 -16.31 30.27 16.06
C SER A 229 -16.19 30.17 17.59
N GLU A 230 -17.19 29.63 18.27
CA GLU A 230 -17.14 29.41 19.72
C GLU A 230 -16.06 28.40 20.13
N LEU A 231 -15.92 27.30 19.38
CA LEU A 231 -14.87 26.31 19.63
C LEU A 231 -13.47 26.90 19.36
N LEU A 232 -13.34 27.70 18.31
CA LEU A 232 -12.07 28.38 18.00
C LEU A 232 -11.70 29.45 19.03
N ALA A 233 -12.66 30.10 19.66
CA ALA A 233 -12.40 31.06 20.74
C ALA A 233 -11.70 30.41 21.94
N GLU A 234 -11.92 29.11 22.19
CA GLU A 234 -11.19 28.32 23.20
C GLU A 234 -9.77 27.97 22.72
N VAL A 235 -9.57 27.78 21.41
CA VAL A 235 -8.30 27.34 20.81
C VAL A 235 -7.29 28.48 20.70
N ILE A 236 -7.73 29.64 20.21
CA ILE A 236 -6.89 30.82 19.94
C ILE A 236 -5.98 31.21 21.12
N PRO A 237 -6.48 31.37 22.37
CA PRO A 237 -5.64 31.81 23.49
C PRO A 237 -4.66 30.74 23.99
N CYS A 238 -4.79 29.50 23.54
CA CYS A 238 -3.95 28.38 23.99
C CYS A 238 -2.63 28.24 23.21
N GLN A 239 -2.38 29.05 22.16
CA GLN A 239 -1.09 29.00 21.46
C GLN A 239 0.03 29.47 22.38
N ARG A 240 1.06 28.64 22.55
CA ARG A 240 2.25 28.97 23.34
C ARG A 240 3.16 29.96 22.61
N PRO A 241 4.06 30.67 23.32
CA PRO A 241 4.99 31.62 22.69
C PRO A 241 5.85 30.99 21.57
N ASP A 242 6.27 29.73 21.73
CA ASP A 242 7.05 28.97 20.75
C ASP A 242 6.25 28.57 19.49
N GLY A 243 4.94 28.81 19.47
CA GLY A 243 4.04 28.50 18.36
C GLY A 243 3.31 27.15 18.48
N SER A 244 3.67 26.31 19.45
CA SER A 244 3.03 25.03 19.70
C SER A 244 1.66 25.16 20.37
N PHE A 245 0.85 24.09 20.30
CA PHE A 245 -0.41 23.98 21.04
C PHE A 245 -0.34 22.84 22.07
N PRO A 246 -0.86 23.03 23.29
CA PRO A 246 -0.90 21.99 24.32
C PRO A 246 -2.04 20.98 24.09
N ALA A 247 -1.98 19.82 24.74
CA ALA A 247 -3.10 18.88 24.72
C ALA A 247 -4.34 19.36 25.50
N ARG A 248 -4.14 20.22 26.51
CA ARG A 248 -5.21 20.76 27.38
C ARG A 248 -5.28 22.27 27.30
N CYS A 249 -6.48 22.83 27.40
CA CYS A 249 -6.68 24.26 27.45
C CYS A 249 -6.04 24.84 28.72
N GLY A 250 -5.40 25.99 28.56
CA GLY A 250 -4.67 26.66 29.63
C GLY A 250 -3.40 27.31 29.10
N TRP A 251 -3.09 28.49 29.60
CA TRP A 251 -1.88 29.19 29.22
C TRP A 251 -0.65 28.54 29.85
N SER A 252 0.41 28.38 29.05
CA SER A 252 1.74 27.97 29.52
C SER A 252 2.80 28.57 28.61
N ASP A 253 3.90 28.99 29.21
CA ASP A 253 5.10 29.51 28.55
C ASP A 253 6.19 28.44 28.33
N ARG A 254 6.00 27.24 28.89
CA ARG A 254 6.99 26.16 28.79
C ARG A 254 7.06 25.66 27.34
N PRO A 255 8.26 25.51 26.75
CA PRO A 255 8.38 24.91 25.43
C PRO A 255 7.93 23.45 25.44
N GLN A 256 7.43 22.96 24.31
CA GLN A 256 7.11 21.54 24.12
C GLN A 256 8.20 20.85 23.31
N ASP A 257 8.48 19.59 23.65
CA ASP A 257 9.22 18.70 22.77
C ASP A 257 8.31 18.20 21.63
N PHE A 258 8.93 17.60 20.62
CA PHE A 258 8.22 17.09 19.46
C PHE A 258 7.26 15.94 19.83
N GLU A 259 7.68 15.05 20.72
CA GLU A 259 6.91 13.85 21.11
C GLU A 259 5.58 14.21 21.78
N THR A 260 5.58 15.22 22.64
CA THR A 260 4.39 15.67 23.37
C THR A 260 3.58 16.70 22.57
N GLY A 261 4.27 17.62 21.88
CA GLY A 261 3.64 18.78 21.25
C GLY A 261 3.10 18.53 19.84
N ALA A 262 3.56 17.49 19.12
CA ALA A 262 3.20 17.30 17.72
C ALA A 262 1.71 17.00 17.51
N ALA A 263 1.13 16.07 18.27
CA ALA A 263 -0.29 15.69 18.16
C ALA A 263 -1.27 16.86 18.34
N PRO A 264 -1.25 17.60 19.46
CA PRO A 264 -2.14 18.74 19.64
C PRO A 264 -1.89 19.84 18.61
N THR A 265 -0.63 20.13 18.28
CA THR A 265 -0.29 21.17 17.29
C THR A 265 -0.81 20.81 15.90
N LEU A 266 -0.66 19.56 15.47
CA LEU A 266 -1.15 19.09 14.18
C LEU A 266 -2.67 19.08 14.10
N ALA A 267 -3.37 18.68 15.18
CA ALA A 267 -4.83 18.72 15.24
C ALA A 267 -5.35 20.16 15.09
N VAL A 268 -4.76 21.12 15.81
CA VAL A 268 -5.12 22.54 15.71
C VAL A 268 -4.80 23.11 14.34
N VAL A 269 -3.61 22.85 13.79
CA VAL A 269 -3.23 23.32 12.45
C VAL A 269 -4.18 22.79 11.38
N ALA A 270 -4.58 21.52 11.46
CA ALA A 270 -5.55 20.91 10.55
C ALA A 270 -6.93 21.59 10.67
N ALA A 271 -7.41 21.83 11.89
CA ALA A 271 -8.67 22.52 12.14
C ALA A 271 -8.66 23.95 11.56
N LEU A 272 -7.61 24.72 11.85
CA LEU A 272 -7.44 26.08 11.34
C LEU A 272 -7.41 26.09 9.81
N HIS A 273 -6.68 25.17 9.17
CA HIS A 273 -6.64 25.06 7.71
C HIS A 273 -8.00 24.67 7.12
N LEU A 274 -8.73 23.77 7.75
CA LEU A 274 -10.03 23.38 7.22
C LEU A 274 -11.04 24.54 7.32
N VAL A 275 -10.98 25.36 8.38
CA VAL A 275 -11.88 26.52 8.55
C VAL A 275 -11.60 27.63 7.53
N THR A 276 -10.33 27.92 7.28
CA THR A 276 -9.95 29.09 6.46
C THR A 276 -9.89 28.78 4.96
N TRP A 277 -9.63 27.53 4.56
CA TRP A 277 -9.66 27.12 3.15
C TRP A 277 -10.96 26.43 2.75
N ARG A 278 -11.74 25.91 3.71
CA ARG A 278 -13.12 25.36 3.60
C ARG A 278 -13.34 24.14 2.71
N ARG A 279 -12.55 23.96 1.66
CA ARG A 279 -12.72 22.90 0.67
C ARG A 279 -11.39 22.40 0.14
N TRP A 280 -11.41 21.21 -0.45
CA TRP A 280 -10.28 20.65 -1.17
C TRP A 280 -10.09 21.36 -2.52
N HIS A 281 -8.86 21.74 -2.85
CA HIS A 281 -8.52 22.48 -4.07
C HIS A 281 -7.56 21.75 -5.01
N SER A 282 -6.98 20.62 -4.58
CA SER A 282 -6.00 19.86 -5.37
C SER A 282 -6.63 18.64 -6.07
N ALA A 283 -5.85 17.94 -6.90
CA ALA A 283 -6.23 16.63 -7.39
C ALA A 283 -6.41 15.65 -6.22
N LEU A 284 -7.26 14.63 -6.41
CA LEU A 284 -7.39 13.53 -5.45
C LEU A 284 -6.05 12.81 -5.32
N PRO A 285 -5.62 12.44 -4.09
CA PRO A 285 -4.45 11.59 -3.91
C PRO A 285 -4.62 10.29 -4.70
N ALA A 286 -3.63 9.96 -5.54
CA ALA A 286 -3.65 8.71 -6.28
C ALA A 286 -3.73 7.52 -5.31
N PRO A 287 -4.51 6.47 -5.65
CA PRO A 287 -4.49 5.23 -4.88
C PRO A 287 -3.06 4.68 -4.87
N ALA A 288 -2.68 4.02 -3.77
CA ALA A 288 -1.41 3.33 -3.74
C ALA A 288 -1.38 2.26 -4.84
N SER A 289 -0.24 2.12 -5.53
CA SER A 289 -0.15 1.13 -6.62
C SER A 289 -0.52 -0.26 -6.10
N THR A 290 -1.25 -0.99 -6.93
CA THR A 290 -1.69 -2.37 -6.68
C THR A 290 -0.74 -3.39 -7.31
N GLN A 291 0.44 -2.93 -7.74
CA GLN A 291 1.43 -3.70 -8.49
C GLN A 291 2.79 -3.70 -7.77
N PRO A 292 2.90 -4.37 -6.61
CA PRO A 292 4.12 -4.38 -5.80
C PRO A 292 5.33 -5.00 -6.50
N LEU A 293 5.13 -5.98 -7.37
CA LEU A 293 6.23 -6.74 -7.96
C LEU A 293 6.58 -6.27 -9.37
N HIS A 294 5.66 -5.61 -10.07
CA HIS A 294 5.83 -5.20 -11.47
C HIS A 294 7.11 -4.39 -11.69
N ALA A 295 7.29 -3.28 -10.98
CA ALA A 295 8.47 -2.43 -11.15
C ALA A 295 9.78 -3.16 -10.83
N CYS A 296 9.79 -4.07 -9.86
CA CYS A 296 10.99 -4.85 -9.52
C CYS A 296 11.29 -5.91 -10.59
N ARG A 297 10.27 -6.61 -11.10
CA ARG A 297 10.41 -7.57 -12.19
C ARG A 297 10.99 -6.88 -13.43
N ASP A 298 10.50 -5.69 -13.76
CA ASP A 298 11.01 -4.90 -14.88
C ASP A 298 12.46 -4.46 -14.67
N GLN A 299 12.82 -4.02 -13.46
CA GLN A 299 14.21 -3.68 -13.15
C GLN A 299 15.15 -4.89 -13.26
N ILE A 300 14.76 -6.05 -12.73
CA ILE A 300 15.56 -7.27 -12.83
C ILE A 300 15.68 -7.70 -14.30
N ALA A 301 14.57 -7.68 -15.05
CA ALA A 301 14.58 -7.99 -16.47
C ALA A 301 15.46 -7.02 -17.28
N ALA A 302 15.41 -5.71 -16.97
CA ALA A 302 16.28 -4.72 -17.58
C ALA A 302 17.76 -5.03 -17.32
N ARG A 303 18.14 -5.45 -16.10
CA ARG A 303 19.52 -5.89 -15.80
C ARG A 303 19.95 -7.13 -16.57
N VAL A 304 19.03 -8.08 -16.77
CA VAL A 304 19.27 -9.26 -17.61
C VAL A 304 19.51 -8.82 -19.07
N VAL A 305 18.71 -7.88 -19.57
CA VAL A 305 18.81 -7.32 -20.93
C VAL A 305 20.10 -6.51 -21.12
N GLU A 306 20.51 -5.70 -20.14
CA GLU A 306 21.79 -4.98 -20.15
C GLU A 306 22.99 -5.94 -20.31
N ARG A 307 22.87 -7.16 -19.79
CA ARG A 307 23.86 -8.23 -19.88
C ARG A 307 23.56 -9.20 -21.03
N ARG A 308 22.91 -8.72 -22.08
CA ARG A 308 22.51 -9.52 -23.25
C ARG A 308 23.67 -10.35 -23.82
N ALA A 309 24.86 -9.78 -23.98
CA ALA A 309 26.01 -10.51 -24.53
C ALA A 309 26.39 -11.74 -23.69
N GLU A 310 26.29 -11.65 -22.36
CA GLU A 310 26.51 -12.77 -21.45
C GLU A 310 25.35 -13.78 -21.51
N ALA A 311 24.11 -13.30 -21.61
CA ALA A 311 22.92 -14.14 -21.81
C ALA A 311 22.95 -14.89 -23.15
N GLU A 312 23.52 -14.27 -24.20
CA GLU A 312 23.74 -14.86 -25.52
C GLU A 312 24.96 -15.78 -25.55
N ALA A 313 25.83 -15.75 -24.54
CA ALA A 313 26.91 -16.73 -24.39
C ALA A 313 26.41 -18.03 -23.74
N PHE A 314 25.20 -18.03 -23.13
CA PHE A 314 24.63 -19.23 -22.54
C PHE A 314 24.39 -20.34 -23.57
N PRO A 315 24.48 -21.61 -23.13
CA PRO A 315 23.96 -22.75 -23.89
C PRO A 315 22.54 -22.48 -24.36
N ARG A 316 22.17 -23.00 -25.54
CA ARG A 316 20.85 -22.71 -26.15
C ARG A 316 19.67 -23.04 -25.23
N SER A 317 19.76 -24.14 -24.47
CA SER A 317 18.76 -24.53 -23.47
C SER A 317 18.60 -23.48 -22.35
N ASP A 318 19.70 -22.99 -21.78
CA ASP A 318 19.66 -21.96 -20.73
C ASP A 318 19.19 -20.61 -21.27
N ARG A 319 19.52 -20.31 -22.53
CA ARG A 319 19.04 -19.12 -23.23
C ARG A 319 17.53 -19.16 -23.49
N LEU A 320 16.99 -20.32 -23.85
CA LEU A 320 15.54 -20.54 -23.97
C LEU A 320 14.83 -20.31 -22.64
N ILE A 321 15.40 -20.80 -21.54
CA ILE A 321 14.87 -20.59 -20.20
C ILE A 321 14.90 -19.10 -19.85
N ALA A 322 16.02 -18.42 -20.08
CA ALA A 322 16.16 -16.98 -19.84
C ALA A 322 15.14 -16.16 -20.66
N ALA A 323 14.96 -16.50 -21.93
CA ALA A 323 13.98 -15.85 -22.80
C ALA A 323 12.54 -16.04 -22.30
N ALA A 324 12.19 -17.25 -21.85
CA ALA A 324 10.89 -17.54 -21.25
C ALA A 324 10.68 -16.72 -19.97
N SER A 325 11.69 -16.62 -19.11
CA SER A 325 11.67 -15.83 -17.88
C SER A 325 11.45 -14.34 -18.14
N ILE A 326 12.15 -13.76 -19.11
CA ILE A 326 11.97 -12.35 -19.52
C ILE A 326 10.56 -12.12 -20.07
N SER A 327 10.10 -13.02 -20.95
CA SER A 327 8.79 -12.89 -21.60
C SER A 327 7.66 -12.98 -20.59
N ARG A 328 7.78 -13.88 -19.62
CA ARG A 328 6.85 -14.01 -18.51
C ARG A 328 6.87 -12.79 -17.58
N ALA A 329 8.05 -12.26 -17.29
CA ALA A 329 8.20 -11.17 -16.36
C ALA A 329 7.66 -9.84 -16.90
N THR A 330 7.90 -9.57 -18.18
CA THR A 330 7.70 -8.23 -18.77
C THR A 330 6.62 -8.18 -19.85
N GLY A 331 6.12 -9.34 -20.30
CA GLY A 331 5.24 -9.44 -21.47
C GLY A 331 5.92 -9.13 -22.82
N ARG A 332 7.21 -8.76 -22.83
CA ARG A 332 7.99 -8.49 -24.05
C ARG A 332 8.48 -9.79 -24.69
N ASN A 333 8.85 -9.75 -25.97
CA ASN A 333 9.37 -10.92 -26.67
C ASN A 333 10.84 -11.22 -26.30
N GLY A 334 11.05 -11.93 -25.19
CA GLY A 334 12.37 -12.36 -24.73
C GLY A 334 13.07 -13.33 -25.70
N PHE A 335 12.31 -14.11 -26.47
CA PHE A 335 12.87 -15.06 -27.45
C PHE A 335 13.55 -14.33 -28.61
N ALA A 336 12.92 -13.27 -29.13
CA ALA A 336 13.54 -12.44 -30.15
C ALA A 336 14.73 -11.66 -29.58
N LEU A 337 14.59 -11.14 -28.34
CA LEU A 337 15.64 -10.38 -27.67
C LEU A 337 16.95 -11.17 -27.49
N LEU A 338 16.86 -12.46 -27.20
CA LEU A 338 18.03 -13.35 -27.04
C LEU A 338 18.39 -14.13 -28.32
N GLY A 339 17.90 -13.70 -29.49
CA GLY A 339 18.32 -14.23 -30.79
C GLY A 339 17.88 -15.68 -31.05
N LEU A 340 16.71 -16.10 -30.55
CA LEU A 340 16.19 -17.46 -30.71
C LEU A 340 15.21 -17.60 -31.90
N GLN A 341 15.22 -16.66 -32.84
CA GLN A 341 14.33 -16.71 -34.00
C GLN A 341 14.54 -17.99 -34.82
N GLY A 342 13.44 -18.70 -35.12
CA GLY A 342 13.46 -19.95 -35.89
C GLY A 342 14.05 -21.15 -35.15
N HIS A 343 14.47 -21.01 -33.89
CA HIS A 343 15.07 -22.10 -33.14
C HIS A 343 14.03 -23.21 -32.86
N ALA A 344 14.41 -24.46 -33.13
CA ALA A 344 13.63 -25.65 -32.82
C ALA A 344 14.13 -26.28 -31.50
N PRO A 345 13.36 -26.19 -30.40
CA PRO A 345 13.80 -26.69 -29.10
C PRO A 345 13.85 -28.23 -29.07
N GLY A 346 14.78 -28.81 -28.33
CA GLY A 346 14.80 -30.26 -28.09
C GLY A 346 13.66 -30.72 -27.18
N ARG A 347 13.46 -32.04 -27.02
CA ARG A 347 12.38 -32.59 -26.19
C ARG A 347 12.43 -32.13 -24.74
N ALA A 348 13.62 -32.09 -24.14
CA ALA A 348 13.81 -31.64 -22.76
C ALA A 348 13.48 -30.14 -22.62
N ASP A 349 13.93 -29.33 -23.57
CA ASP A 349 13.65 -27.89 -23.59
C ASP A 349 12.16 -27.61 -23.78
N MET A 350 11.49 -28.36 -24.66
CA MET A 350 10.04 -28.25 -24.86
C MET A 350 9.25 -28.55 -23.59
N ARG A 351 9.66 -29.55 -22.80
CA ARG A 351 9.04 -29.85 -21.50
C ARG A 351 9.20 -28.67 -20.53
N LEU A 352 10.41 -28.14 -20.41
CA LEU A 352 10.72 -27.00 -19.53
C LEU A 352 9.96 -25.74 -19.97
N LEU A 353 9.92 -25.46 -21.27
CA LEU A 353 9.23 -24.34 -21.85
C LEU A 353 7.72 -24.41 -21.60
N ALA A 354 7.10 -25.58 -21.81
CA ALA A 354 5.68 -25.78 -21.57
C ALA A 354 5.30 -25.50 -20.11
N LEU A 355 6.03 -26.09 -19.16
CA LEU A 355 5.77 -25.91 -17.72
C LEU A 355 5.97 -24.45 -17.28
N ARG A 356 6.99 -23.78 -17.82
CA ARG A 356 7.36 -22.41 -17.41
C ARG A 356 6.44 -21.34 -17.98
N LEU A 357 5.89 -21.56 -19.17
CA LEU A 357 5.01 -20.63 -19.87
C LEU A 357 3.51 -20.87 -19.60
N SER A 358 3.13 -22.03 -19.03
CA SER A 358 1.73 -22.31 -18.73
C SER A 358 1.13 -21.25 -17.80
N GLY A 359 -0.05 -20.71 -18.16
CA GLY A 359 -0.67 -19.60 -17.43
C GLY A 359 -0.15 -18.21 -17.80
N PHE A 360 0.65 -18.07 -18.86
CA PHE A 360 1.13 -16.76 -19.36
C PHE A 360 0.86 -16.60 -20.87
N PRO A 361 -0.35 -16.15 -21.25
CA PRO A 361 -0.81 -16.13 -22.64
C PRO A 361 0.09 -15.33 -23.60
N GLU A 362 0.60 -14.18 -23.15
CA GLU A 362 1.47 -13.32 -23.97
C GLU A 362 2.84 -13.96 -24.24
N ALA A 363 3.46 -14.53 -23.21
CA ALA A 363 4.75 -15.20 -23.37
C ALA A 363 4.65 -16.43 -24.28
N ILE A 364 3.54 -17.17 -24.21
CA ILE A 364 3.22 -18.28 -25.12
C ILE A 364 3.09 -17.78 -26.57
N ARG A 365 2.38 -16.66 -26.77
CA ARG A 365 2.20 -16.06 -28.10
C ARG A 365 3.55 -15.69 -28.71
N HIS A 366 4.44 -15.08 -27.92
CA HIS A 366 5.80 -14.78 -28.35
C HIS A 366 6.61 -16.03 -28.69
N ALA A 367 6.55 -17.07 -27.85
CA ALA A 367 7.22 -18.34 -28.11
C ALA A 367 6.78 -18.94 -29.45
N ARG A 368 5.47 -18.98 -29.73
CA ARG A 368 4.93 -19.54 -30.97
C ARG A 368 5.24 -18.73 -32.22
N ARG A 369 5.31 -17.41 -32.09
CA ARG A 369 5.67 -16.51 -33.20
C ARG A 369 7.17 -16.55 -33.52
N THR A 370 8.00 -16.90 -32.54
CA THR A 370 9.46 -16.76 -32.64
C THR A 370 10.18 -18.08 -32.82
N LEU A 371 9.71 -19.15 -32.20
CA LEU A 371 10.34 -20.48 -32.20
C LEU A 371 9.67 -21.41 -33.21
N SER A 372 10.43 -22.38 -33.74
CA SER A 372 9.94 -23.44 -34.60
C SER A 372 9.36 -24.59 -33.77
N LEU A 373 8.15 -24.42 -33.22
CA LEU A 373 7.56 -25.38 -32.27
C LEU A 373 6.85 -26.58 -32.91
N GLY A 374 6.51 -26.53 -34.21
CA GLY A 374 5.60 -27.49 -34.85
C GLY A 374 6.02 -28.97 -34.72
N ALA A 375 7.15 -29.34 -35.33
CA ALA A 375 7.66 -30.71 -35.24
C ALA A 375 8.06 -31.13 -33.81
N PRO A 376 8.80 -30.30 -33.02
CA PRO A 376 9.15 -30.66 -31.65
C PRO A 376 7.95 -30.90 -30.72
N LEU A 377 6.86 -30.14 -30.89
CA LEU A 377 5.64 -30.31 -30.10
C LEU A 377 4.92 -31.59 -30.48
N GLN A 378 4.82 -31.91 -31.77
CA GLN A 378 4.20 -33.15 -32.25
C GLN A 378 4.98 -34.39 -31.78
N ASP A 379 6.32 -34.34 -31.85
CA ASP A 379 7.21 -35.39 -31.36
C ASP A 379 7.09 -35.63 -29.86
N LEU A 380 6.88 -34.56 -29.09
CA LEU A 380 6.72 -34.68 -27.64
C LEU A 380 5.33 -35.23 -27.26
N LEU A 381 4.30 -34.97 -28.06
CA LEU A 381 2.95 -35.45 -27.82
C LEU A 381 2.77 -36.91 -28.18
N SER A 382 3.39 -37.37 -29.26
CA SER A 382 3.36 -38.78 -29.67
C SER A 382 4.08 -39.71 -28.67
N LEU A 383 4.98 -39.14 -27.87
CA LEU A 383 5.80 -39.83 -26.87
C LEU A 383 5.51 -39.35 -25.44
N ALA A 384 4.44 -38.59 -25.23
CA ALA A 384 4.18 -37.97 -23.94
C ALA A 384 4.09 -39.07 -22.86
N PRO A 385 4.82 -38.92 -21.73
CA PRO A 385 4.77 -39.90 -20.66
C PRO A 385 3.33 -40.05 -20.15
N ARG A 386 3.00 -41.21 -19.58
CA ARG A 386 1.68 -41.42 -18.97
C ARG A 386 1.43 -40.30 -17.96
N PRO A 387 0.18 -39.84 -17.76
CA PRO A 387 -0.15 -38.77 -16.82
C PRO A 387 0.40 -38.98 -15.40
N GLU A 388 0.72 -40.22 -15.06
CA GLU A 388 1.30 -40.68 -13.80
C GLU A 388 2.72 -40.12 -13.53
N ASP A 389 3.56 -39.93 -14.55
CA ASP A 389 4.98 -39.51 -14.37
C ASP A 389 5.12 -37.99 -14.19
N CYS A 390 4.29 -37.23 -14.89
CA CYS A 390 4.24 -35.77 -14.79
C CYS A 390 2.82 -35.26 -15.08
N PRO A 391 1.92 -35.26 -14.09
CA PRO A 391 0.49 -34.96 -14.29
C PRO A 391 0.22 -33.56 -14.84
N ARG A 392 1.23 -32.67 -14.78
CA ARG A 392 1.16 -31.27 -15.21
C ARG A 392 1.48 -31.06 -16.68
N LEU A 393 2.34 -31.92 -17.22
CA LEU A 393 2.88 -31.74 -18.55
C LEU A 393 1.78 -31.78 -19.64
N PRO A 394 0.77 -32.66 -19.58
CA PRO A 394 -0.32 -32.65 -20.57
C PRO A 394 -1.14 -31.36 -20.58
N ALA A 395 -1.39 -30.75 -19.41
CA ALA A 395 -2.07 -29.46 -19.30
C ALA A 395 -1.19 -28.32 -19.80
N ALA A 396 0.09 -28.31 -19.43
CA ALA A 396 1.07 -27.32 -19.86
C ALA A 396 1.33 -27.36 -21.38
N LEU A 397 1.33 -28.54 -22.01
CA LEU A 397 1.53 -28.67 -23.46
C LEU A 397 0.35 -28.11 -24.28
N ARG A 398 -0.88 -28.22 -23.76
CA ARG A 398 -2.06 -27.61 -24.40
C ARG A 398 -1.91 -26.10 -24.58
N TRP A 399 -1.24 -25.44 -23.63
CA TRP A 399 -0.92 -24.03 -23.71
C TRP A 399 -0.06 -23.66 -24.93
N LEU A 400 0.88 -24.51 -25.34
CA LEU A 400 1.70 -24.28 -26.52
C LEU A 400 1.01 -24.67 -27.84
N GLN A 401 0.06 -25.62 -27.80
CA GLN A 401 -0.66 -26.09 -28.98
C GLN A 401 -1.72 -25.10 -29.47
N GLN A 402 -2.56 -24.60 -28.56
CA GLN A 402 -3.81 -23.92 -28.94
C GLN A 402 -3.64 -22.40 -29.00
N PRO A 403 -4.11 -21.70 -30.06
CA PRO A 403 -4.17 -20.23 -30.17
C PRO A 403 -4.77 -19.54 -28.94
N GLN A 404 -5.83 -20.14 -28.41
CA GLN A 404 -6.54 -19.69 -27.23
C GLN A 404 -6.77 -20.92 -26.37
N VAL A 405 -6.26 -20.90 -25.15
CA VAL A 405 -6.43 -22.01 -24.21
C VAL A 405 -7.53 -21.58 -23.26
N PRO A 406 -8.67 -22.28 -23.21
CA PRO A 406 -9.62 -22.04 -22.14
C PRO A 406 -8.90 -22.33 -20.82
N GLN A 407 -8.80 -21.34 -19.94
CA GLN A 407 -8.35 -21.57 -18.56
C GLN A 407 -9.14 -22.76 -18.02
N ALA A 408 -8.45 -23.68 -17.34
CA ALA A 408 -9.15 -24.77 -16.68
C ALA A 408 -10.21 -24.19 -15.74
N GLY A 409 -11.25 -24.98 -15.42
CA GLY A 409 -12.27 -24.59 -14.45
C GLY A 409 -11.68 -24.17 -13.10
N ASP A 410 -12.55 -23.85 -12.14
CA ASP A 410 -12.13 -23.36 -10.83
C ASP A 410 -11.08 -24.28 -10.17
N LEU A 411 -10.18 -23.66 -9.40
CA LEU A 411 -9.11 -24.37 -8.71
C LEU A 411 -9.70 -25.48 -7.81
N PRO A 412 -9.31 -26.76 -7.99
CA PRO A 412 -9.86 -27.85 -7.20
C PRO A 412 -9.65 -27.62 -5.69
N GLY A 413 -10.68 -27.86 -4.88
CA GLY A 413 -10.63 -27.62 -3.44
C GLY A 413 -9.51 -28.38 -2.72
N ASP A 414 -9.18 -29.59 -3.18
CA ASP A 414 -8.05 -30.36 -2.64
C ASP A 414 -6.69 -29.70 -2.91
N LEU A 415 -6.52 -29.12 -4.10
CA LEU A 415 -5.31 -28.41 -4.46
C LEU A 415 -5.16 -27.12 -3.63
N LEU A 416 -6.25 -26.39 -3.43
CA LEU A 416 -6.25 -25.22 -2.54
C LEU A 416 -5.88 -25.62 -1.09
N ARG A 417 -6.42 -26.74 -0.58
CA ARG A 417 -6.06 -27.27 0.76
C ARG A 417 -4.59 -27.68 0.85
N GLN A 418 -4.05 -28.35 -0.16
CA GLN A 418 -2.63 -28.75 -0.18
C GLN A 418 -1.72 -27.54 -0.26
N TRP A 419 -2.08 -26.52 -1.03
CA TRP A 419 -1.35 -25.27 -1.10
C TRP A 419 -1.36 -24.51 0.23
N ASP A 420 -2.51 -24.44 0.90
CA ASP A 420 -2.64 -23.84 2.24
C ASP A 420 -1.79 -24.59 3.28
N ARG A 421 -1.75 -25.93 3.22
CA ARG A 421 -0.86 -26.75 4.08
C ARG A 421 0.62 -26.49 3.79
N ALA A 422 1.01 -26.39 2.52
CA ALA A 422 2.39 -26.06 2.17
C ALA A 422 2.79 -24.66 2.68
N ALA A 423 1.87 -23.69 2.58
CA ALA A 423 2.07 -22.36 3.16
C ALA A 423 2.20 -22.40 4.69
N ALA A 424 1.31 -23.13 5.38
CA ALA A 424 1.34 -23.27 6.83
C ALA A 424 2.62 -23.98 7.33
N GLY A 425 3.07 -25.01 6.61
CA GLY A 425 4.29 -25.76 6.93
C GLY A 425 5.59 -25.08 6.48
N ARG A 426 5.52 -23.89 5.87
CA ARG A 426 6.67 -23.19 5.24
C ARG A 426 7.43 -24.08 4.22
N ASP A 427 6.74 -25.02 3.57
CA ASP A 427 7.31 -25.84 2.49
C ASP A 427 7.39 -25.00 1.21
N GLU A 428 8.52 -24.34 0.99
CA GLU A 428 8.73 -23.45 -0.16
C GLU A 428 8.62 -24.18 -1.49
N THR A 429 9.18 -25.39 -1.57
CA THR A 429 9.21 -26.17 -2.80
C THR A 429 7.79 -26.59 -3.15
N GLY A 430 7.05 -27.14 -2.18
CA GLY A 430 5.64 -27.46 -2.34
C GLY A 430 4.81 -26.21 -2.67
N PHE A 431 5.06 -25.08 -2.00
CA PHE A 431 4.31 -23.84 -2.22
C PHE A 431 4.45 -23.33 -3.66
N LEU A 432 5.68 -23.15 -4.16
CA LEU A 432 5.94 -22.71 -5.53
C LEU A 432 5.37 -23.70 -6.54
N ARG A 433 5.49 -24.99 -6.23
CA ARG A 433 4.91 -26.08 -7.02
C ARG A 433 3.38 -25.97 -7.12
N HIS A 434 2.68 -25.47 -6.11
CA HIS A 434 1.23 -25.21 -6.18
C HIS A 434 0.90 -23.88 -6.85
N CYS A 435 1.75 -22.84 -6.73
CA CYS A 435 1.60 -21.61 -7.51
C CYS A 435 1.55 -21.89 -9.01
N GLU A 436 2.48 -22.69 -9.53
CA GLU A 436 2.52 -23.07 -10.95
C GLU A 436 1.24 -23.78 -11.42
N LEU A 437 0.68 -24.65 -10.58
CA LEU A 437 -0.58 -25.32 -10.90
C LEU A 437 -1.74 -24.34 -10.91
N ALA A 438 -1.82 -23.46 -9.90
CA ALA A 438 -2.92 -22.52 -9.76
C ALA A 438 -3.06 -21.59 -10.98
N LEU A 439 -1.95 -21.24 -11.63
CA LEU A 439 -1.94 -20.43 -12.86
C LEU A 439 -2.59 -21.10 -14.07
N GLN A 440 -2.84 -22.40 -14.02
CA GLN A 440 -3.52 -23.13 -15.10
C GLN A 440 -5.06 -23.06 -14.97
N HIS A 441 -5.55 -22.61 -13.82
CA HIS A 441 -6.97 -22.51 -13.48
C HIS A 441 -7.46 -21.07 -13.50
N ARG A 442 -8.77 -20.88 -13.43
CA ARG A 442 -9.35 -19.56 -13.18
C ARG A 442 -8.80 -18.94 -11.88
N PRO A 443 -8.63 -17.61 -11.82
CA PRO A 443 -8.12 -16.92 -10.64
C PRO A 443 -8.98 -17.22 -9.40
N ALA A 444 -8.48 -18.06 -8.50
CA ALA A 444 -9.08 -18.29 -7.20
C ALA A 444 -8.63 -17.19 -6.22
N ARG A 445 -9.47 -16.82 -5.26
CA ARG A 445 -9.03 -15.95 -4.15
C ARG A 445 -8.07 -16.76 -3.27
N PRO A 446 -6.77 -16.40 -3.19
CA PRO A 446 -5.84 -17.12 -2.32
C PRO A 446 -6.21 -16.88 -0.85
N THR A 447 -5.98 -17.89 0.00
CA THR A 447 -6.19 -17.79 1.45
C THR A 447 -5.19 -16.79 2.07
N ALA A 448 -5.47 -16.34 3.28
CA ALA A 448 -4.57 -15.45 4.03
C ALA A 448 -3.17 -16.07 4.21
N ARG A 449 -3.08 -17.38 4.46
CA ARG A 449 -1.80 -18.10 4.61
C ARG A 449 -1.02 -18.16 3.31
N ILE A 450 -1.70 -18.42 2.18
CA ILE A 450 -1.06 -18.40 0.86
C ILE A 450 -0.51 -17.01 0.56
N ARG A 451 -1.27 -15.95 0.84
CA ARG A 451 -0.81 -14.57 0.69
C ARG A 451 0.38 -14.25 1.60
N ALA A 452 0.34 -14.66 2.87
CA ALA A 452 1.43 -14.44 3.81
C ALA A 452 2.73 -15.13 3.35
N MET A 453 2.66 -16.40 2.93
CA MET A 453 3.82 -17.13 2.40
C MET A 453 4.32 -16.52 1.07
N ALA A 454 3.43 -16.06 0.19
CA ALA A 454 3.82 -15.37 -1.02
C ALA A 454 4.54 -14.04 -0.70
N SER A 455 4.00 -13.26 0.24
CA SER A 455 4.60 -12.01 0.70
C SER A 455 5.95 -12.28 1.33
N TYR A 456 6.07 -13.39 2.06
CA TYR A 456 7.33 -13.89 2.56
C TYR A 456 8.31 -14.09 1.36
N LEU A 457 8.05 -15.07 0.49
CA LEU A 457 8.98 -15.36 -0.60
C LEU A 457 9.32 -14.12 -1.47
N ALA A 458 8.33 -13.27 -1.77
CA ALA A 458 8.54 -12.04 -2.53
C ALA A 458 9.51 -11.06 -1.84
N GLN A 459 9.27 -10.66 -0.57
CA GLN A 459 10.16 -9.70 0.07
C GLN A 459 11.57 -10.28 0.28
N ARG A 460 11.73 -11.59 0.44
CA ARG A 460 13.06 -12.24 0.47
C ARG A 460 13.83 -12.00 -0.83
N GLU A 461 13.22 -12.32 -1.97
CA GLU A 461 13.87 -12.15 -3.28
C GLU A 461 14.15 -10.66 -3.59
N LEU A 462 13.21 -9.78 -3.24
CA LEU A 462 13.36 -8.33 -3.36
C LEU A 462 14.53 -7.79 -2.53
N ARG A 463 14.64 -8.20 -1.26
CA ARG A 463 15.75 -7.79 -0.39
C ARG A 463 17.09 -8.31 -0.90
N ALA A 464 17.13 -9.55 -1.37
CA ALA A 464 18.33 -10.14 -1.97
C ALA A 464 18.77 -9.38 -3.22
N PHE A 465 17.81 -8.94 -4.05
CA PHE A 465 18.08 -8.08 -5.21
C PHE A 465 18.59 -6.70 -4.80
N LEU A 466 17.95 -6.04 -3.83
CA LEU A 466 18.38 -4.71 -3.36
C LEU A 466 19.77 -4.74 -2.71
N ALA A 467 20.11 -5.81 -1.98
CA ALA A 467 21.43 -5.99 -1.39
C ALA A 467 22.51 -6.29 -2.44
N ARG A 468 22.17 -7.04 -3.49
CA ARG A 468 23.09 -7.45 -4.56
C ARG A 468 22.45 -7.24 -5.93
N PRO A 469 22.35 -5.97 -6.41
CA PRO A 469 21.70 -5.66 -7.68
C PRO A 469 22.53 -6.12 -8.88
N ARG A 470 23.84 -6.33 -8.68
CA ARG A 470 24.80 -6.86 -9.68
C ARG A 470 25.10 -8.35 -9.47
N ALA A 471 24.14 -9.11 -8.93
CA ALA A 471 24.28 -10.56 -8.78
C ALA A 471 24.58 -11.25 -10.14
N PRO A 472 25.19 -12.44 -10.16
CA PRO A 472 25.38 -13.23 -11.37
C PRO A 472 24.07 -13.44 -12.14
N LEU A 473 24.16 -13.54 -13.47
CA LEU A 473 22.99 -13.63 -14.35
C LEU A 473 22.04 -14.81 -14.01
N PRO A 474 22.53 -16.02 -13.65
CA PRO A 474 21.64 -17.11 -13.21
C PRO A 474 20.83 -16.77 -11.95
N GLU A 475 21.42 -16.02 -11.02
CA GLU A 475 20.76 -15.60 -9.78
C GLU A 475 19.67 -14.55 -10.07
N LEU A 476 19.92 -13.62 -11.00
CA LEU A 476 18.92 -12.65 -11.45
C LEU A 476 17.73 -13.33 -12.14
N LEU A 477 18.00 -14.30 -13.02
CA LEU A 477 16.95 -15.07 -13.70
C LEU A 477 16.10 -15.88 -12.71
N HIS A 478 16.74 -16.56 -11.75
CA HIS A 478 16.04 -17.30 -10.70
C HIS A 478 15.11 -16.40 -9.87
N ARG A 479 15.58 -15.20 -9.49
CA ARG A 479 14.76 -14.20 -8.78
C ARG A 479 13.60 -13.71 -9.64
N LEU A 480 13.87 -13.38 -10.91
CA LEU A 480 12.87 -12.95 -11.88
C LEU A 480 11.76 -13.98 -12.01
N ASP A 481 12.12 -15.26 -12.02
CA ASP A 481 11.18 -16.36 -12.12
C ASP A 481 10.28 -16.50 -10.92
N ARG A 482 10.88 -16.49 -9.71
CA ARG A 482 10.13 -16.56 -8.47
C ARG A 482 9.16 -15.40 -8.33
N LEU A 483 9.62 -14.17 -8.59
CA LEU A 483 8.77 -12.99 -8.53
C LEU A 483 7.65 -13.03 -9.57
N SER A 484 7.92 -13.55 -10.77
CA SER A 484 6.89 -13.70 -11.80
C SER A 484 5.85 -14.77 -11.47
N LEU A 485 6.23 -15.84 -10.78
CA LEU A 485 5.29 -16.85 -10.28
C LEU A 485 4.39 -16.32 -9.15
N LEU A 486 4.93 -15.42 -8.31
CA LEU A 486 4.20 -14.86 -7.17
C LEU A 486 3.31 -13.67 -7.55
N ALA A 487 3.67 -12.92 -8.61
CA ALA A 487 2.97 -11.70 -9.00
C ALA A 487 1.45 -11.85 -9.18
N PRO A 488 0.91 -12.92 -9.80
CA PRO A 488 -0.53 -13.10 -9.95
C PRO A 488 -1.31 -13.18 -8.62
N LEU A 489 -0.64 -13.43 -7.48
CA LEU A 489 -1.27 -13.42 -6.15
C LEU A 489 -1.52 -12.01 -5.60
N PHE A 490 -0.81 -11.02 -6.16
CA PHE A 490 -0.86 -9.62 -5.75
C PHE A 490 -1.44 -8.71 -6.84
N GLU A 491 -1.20 -9.06 -8.10
CA GLU A 491 -1.46 -8.25 -9.29
C GLU A 491 -2.42 -9.01 -10.22
N PRO A 492 -3.70 -8.60 -10.36
CA PRO A 492 -4.60 -9.29 -11.26
C PRO A 492 -4.15 -9.18 -12.72
N GLU A 493 -4.23 -10.30 -13.45
CA GLU A 493 -3.65 -10.54 -14.79
C GLU A 493 -4.05 -9.52 -15.86
N ALA A 494 -5.26 -8.96 -15.79
CA ALA A 494 -5.74 -7.91 -16.71
C ALA A 494 -4.87 -6.64 -16.71
N ARG A 495 -4.06 -6.43 -15.66
CA ARG A 495 -3.10 -5.30 -15.58
C ARG A 495 -1.67 -5.67 -15.99
N LEU A 496 -1.33 -6.95 -16.10
CA LEU A 496 -0.03 -7.41 -16.61
C LEU A 496 0.03 -7.38 -18.13
N ALA A 497 -1.10 -7.62 -18.81
CA ALA A 497 -1.22 -7.53 -20.27
C ALA A 497 -1.35 -6.09 -20.78
N ALA A 498 -1.85 -5.15 -19.97
CA ALA A 498 -2.00 -3.74 -20.35
C ALA A 498 -0.72 -2.89 -20.17
N ALA A 499 0.29 -3.44 -19.48
CA ALA A 499 1.59 -2.80 -19.22
C ALA A 499 2.72 -3.30 -20.14
N ALA A 500 2.46 -4.33 -20.95
CA ALA A 500 3.32 -4.86 -22.00
C ALA A 500 2.99 -4.19 -23.35
#